data_AF-A0A388M892-F1
#
_entry.id   AF-A0A388M892-F1
#
_cell.length_a   1.000
_cell.length_b   1.000
_cell.length_c   1.000
_cell.angle_alpha   90.00
_cell.angle_beta   90.00
_cell.angle_gamma   90.00
#
_symmetry.space_group_name_H-M   'P 1'
#
loop_
_entity.id
_entity.type
_entity.pdbx_description
1 polymer ?
#
loop_
_entity_poly.entity_id
_entity_poly.type
_entity_poly.pdbx_seq_one_letter_code
_entity_poly.pdbx_strand_id
1 'polypeptide(L)'
;MELGATKAVLDMASSETIQTMLDLVCGQVQKAVQPIIHKWDTTGSTLITEGTTDRKWRPVINFIAAGEGGAVLLRVVDVQHRKATATAIAKLWEEVIREIGVHRVNAICTDNAGVNKRAARILARRSDPDIAKISWLPCAAHTLSLPMKGIANLQSVANHVKRAKMMVRFIKNHHRTVALYARCSLEETKTLIMPTEVRFASTYQMLERLQIDGGSLMKRWTKGGGKSIGAQGS
;
A
#
# COMPACT_ATOMS: atom_id res chain seq x y z
N MET A 1 -27.96 -9.11 -48.16
CA MET A 1 -27.65 -8.17 -47.05
C MET A 1 -28.78 -8.33 -46.06
N GLU A 2 -28.59 -8.64 -44.78
CA GLU A 2 -27.57 -8.13 -43.86
C GLU A 2 -26.82 -9.23 -43.08
N LEU A 3 -25.65 -8.83 -42.59
CA LEU A 3 -24.60 -9.64 -41.98
C LEU A 3 -24.95 -10.08 -40.55
N GLY A 4 -24.94 -11.40 -40.32
CA GLY A 4 -24.86 -11.98 -38.98
C GLY A 4 -23.45 -11.85 -38.42
N ALA A 5 -23.29 -11.07 -37.35
CA ALA A 5 -22.02 -10.99 -36.61
C ALA A 5 -21.81 -12.27 -35.79
N THR A 6 -20.93 -13.15 -36.27
CA THR A 6 -20.38 -14.27 -35.52
C THR A 6 -19.50 -13.74 -34.39
N LYS A 7 -19.98 -13.91 -33.16
CA LYS A 7 -19.20 -13.64 -31.94
C LYS A 7 -18.11 -14.71 -31.83
N ALA A 8 -16.89 -14.37 -32.22
CA ALA A 8 -15.74 -15.24 -32.05
C ALA A 8 -15.54 -15.52 -30.54
N VAL A 9 -15.78 -16.76 -30.14
CA VAL A 9 -15.36 -17.28 -28.84
C VAL A 9 -13.83 -17.40 -28.92
N LEU A 10 -13.13 -16.54 -28.19
CA LEU A 10 -11.69 -16.66 -28.00
C LEU A 10 -11.43 -17.99 -27.29
N ASP A 11 -10.77 -18.91 -28.00
CA ASP A 11 -10.37 -20.19 -27.43
C ASP A 11 -9.36 -19.91 -26.31
N MET A 12 -9.66 -20.37 -25.10
CA MET A 12 -8.79 -20.14 -23.95
C MET A 12 -7.54 -21.01 -24.11
N ALA A 13 -6.36 -20.39 -24.08
CA ALA A 13 -5.09 -21.10 -24.15
C ALA A 13 -5.01 -22.20 -23.08
N SER A 14 -4.45 -23.36 -23.44
CA SER A 14 -4.28 -24.48 -22.51
C SER A 14 -3.43 -24.09 -21.31
N SER A 15 -3.61 -24.77 -20.17
CA SER A 15 -2.81 -24.51 -18.96
C SER A 15 -1.30 -24.61 -19.22
N GLU A 16 -0.88 -25.52 -20.10
CA GLU A 16 0.53 -25.69 -20.50
C GLU A 16 1.04 -24.50 -21.32
N THR A 17 0.21 -23.97 -22.21
CA THR A 17 0.54 -22.78 -23.00
C THR A 17 0.69 -21.55 -22.09
N ILE A 18 -0.24 -21.38 -21.14
CA ILE A 18 -0.20 -20.29 -20.16
C ILE A 18 1.06 -20.40 -19.28
N GLN A 19 1.39 -21.60 -18.79
CA GLN A 19 2.59 -21.82 -17.98
C GLN A 19 3.86 -21.49 -18.76
N THR A 20 3.96 -21.97 -20.00
CA THR A 20 5.12 -21.69 -20.87
C THR A 20 5.27 -20.19 -21.15
N MET A 21 4.17 -19.49 -21.44
CA MET A 21 4.17 -18.05 -21.62
C MET A 21 4.60 -17.31 -20.34
N LEU A 22 4.14 -17.76 -19.18
CA LEU A 22 4.53 -17.18 -17.91
C LEU A 22 6.03 -17.35 -17.65
N ASP A 23 6.58 -18.55 -17.90
CA ASP A 23 8.00 -18.83 -17.73
C ASP A 23 8.86 -17.97 -18.67
N LEU A 24 8.41 -17.77 -19.92
CA LEU A 24 9.07 -16.88 -20.87
C LEU A 24 9.10 -15.44 -20.38
N VAL A 25 7.96 -14.90 -19.92
CA VAL A 25 7.86 -13.54 -19.39
C VAL A 25 8.70 -13.39 -18.12
N CYS A 26 8.66 -14.37 -17.22
CA CYS A 26 9.50 -14.41 -16.03
C CYS A 26 10.99 -14.35 -16.40
N GLY A 27 11.42 -15.14 -17.39
CA GLY A 27 12.80 -15.10 -17.88
C GLY A 27 13.19 -13.75 -18.49
N GLN A 28 12.29 -13.10 -19.22
CA GLN A 28 12.51 -11.75 -19.76
C GLN A 28 12.64 -10.71 -18.65
N VAL A 29 11.75 -10.75 -17.65
CA VAL A 29 11.80 -9.86 -16.48
C VAL A 29 13.09 -10.09 -15.69
N GLN A 30 13.47 -11.34 -15.45
CA GLN A 30 14.72 -11.70 -14.77
C GLN A 30 15.94 -11.10 -15.47
N LYS A 31 15.99 -11.13 -16.81
CA LYS A 31 17.05 -10.49 -17.58
C LYS A 31 16.99 -8.96 -17.48
N ALA A 32 15.80 -8.38 -17.57
CA ALA A 32 15.60 -6.93 -17.52
C ALA A 32 15.98 -6.31 -16.16
N VAL A 33 15.84 -7.06 -15.06
CA VAL A 33 16.22 -6.57 -13.72
C VAL A 33 17.70 -6.78 -13.39
N GLN A 34 18.45 -7.57 -14.16
CA GLN A 34 19.87 -7.81 -13.89
C GLN A 34 20.70 -6.52 -13.76
N PRO A 35 20.59 -5.51 -14.66
CA PRO A 35 21.38 -4.29 -14.53
C PRO A 35 21.12 -3.54 -13.21
N ILE A 36 19.87 -3.62 -12.71
CA ILE A 36 19.48 -3.03 -11.42
C ILE A 36 20.19 -3.78 -10.28
N ILE A 37 20.15 -5.11 -10.31
CA ILE A 37 20.76 -5.97 -9.29
C ILE A 37 22.28 -5.81 -9.26
N HIS A 38 22.95 -5.75 -10.43
CA HIS A 38 24.39 -5.54 -10.52
C HIS A 38 24.83 -4.18 -9.96
N LYS A 39 24.01 -3.14 -10.07
CA LYS A 39 24.36 -1.83 -9.49
C LYS A 39 24.52 -1.92 -7.97
N TRP A 40 23.77 -2.81 -7.31
CA TRP A 40 23.89 -3.04 -5.86
C TRP A 40 25.20 -3.70 -5.44
N ASP A 41 26.01 -4.25 -6.36
CA ASP A 41 27.38 -4.67 -6.04
C ASP A 41 28.25 -3.50 -5.56
N THR A 42 27.95 -2.28 -6.01
CA THR A 42 28.72 -1.07 -5.70
C THR A 42 28.00 -0.15 -4.71
N THR A 43 26.68 0.04 -4.86
CA THR A 43 25.89 0.96 -4.04
C THR A 43 25.24 0.28 -2.83
N GLY A 44 25.14 -1.05 -2.87
CA GLY A 44 24.25 -1.83 -2.02
C GLY A 44 22.77 -1.51 -2.25
N SER A 45 21.92 -2.10 -1.42
CA SER A 45 20.47 -2.01 -1.45
C SER A 45 19.87 -2.12 -0.04
N THR A 46 18.63 -1.67 0.12
CA THR A 46 17.82 -1.90 1.32
C THR A 46 16.82 -3.02 1.04
N LEU A 47 16.83 -4.06 1.86
CA LEU A 47 15.82 -5.12 1.82
C LEU A 47 14.56 -4.67 2.53
N ILE A 48 13.51 -4.38 1.77
CA ILE A 48 12.19 -3.98 2.26
C ILE A 48 11.33 -5.23 2.34
N THR A 49 10.70 -5.45 3.49
CA THR A 49 9.78 -6.58 3.66
C THR A 49 8.56 -6.23 4.49
N GLU A 50 7.41 -6.69 4.01
CA GLU A 50 6.10 -6.42 4.59
C GLU A 50 5.19 -7.66 4.45
N GLY A 51 4.45 -7.96 5.51
CA GLY A 51 3.41 -8.97 5.49
C GLY A 51 2.13 -8.40 4.89
N THR A 52 1.55 -9.10 3.91
CA THR A 52 0.25 -8.76 3.31
C THR A 52 -0.62 -10.02 3.21
N THR A 53 -1.87 -9.85 2.81
CA THR A 53 -2.74 -10.95 2.39
C THR A 53 -2.85 -10.98 0.87
N ASP A 54 -2.78 -12.17 0.27
CA ASP A 54 -3.04 -12.35 -1.16
C ASP A 54 -4.56 -12.27 -1.48
N ARG A 55 -4.92 -12.42 -2.77
CA ARG A 55 -6.33 -12.36 -3.22
C ARG A 55 -7.20 -13.51 -2.66
N LYS A 56 -6.59 -14.56 -2.10
CA LYS A 56 -7.25 -15.69 -1.46
C LYS A 56 -7.20 -15.60 0.06
N TRP A 57 -6.87 -14.43 0.61
CA TRP A 57 -6.74 -14.17 2.06
C TRP A 57 -5.61 -14.97 2.74
N ARG A 58 -4.64 -15.47 1.97
CA ARG A 58 -3.48 -16.16 2.52
C ARG A 58 -2.44 -15.14 2.96
N PRO A 59 -1.87 -15.26 4.17
CA PRO A 59 -0.82 -14.36 4.59
C PRO A 59 0.47 -14.67 3.82
N VAL A 60 1.04 -13.64 3.20
CA VAL A 60 2.29 -13.73 2.43
C VAL A 60 3.25 -12.62 2.88
N ILE A 61 4.55 -12.87 2.74
CA ILE A 61 5.59 -11.88 2.99
C ILE A 61 6.27 -11.55 1.66
N ASN A 62 6.28 -10.26 1.31
CA ASN A 62 6.99 -9.78 0.13
C ASN A 62 8.41 -9.34 0.52
N PHE A 63 9.37 -9.59 -0.37
CA PHE A 63 10.75 -9.14 -0.28
C PHE A 63 11.09 -8.32 -1.51
N ILE A 64 11.41 -7.05 -1.29
CA ILE A 64 11.81 -6.11 -2.32
C ILE A 64 13.19 -5.59 -1.94
N ALA A 65 14.17 -5.63 -2.85
CA ALA A 65 15.40 -4.88 -2.67
C ALA A 65 15.30 -3.58 -3.46
N ALA A 66 15.63 -2.46 -2.80
CA ALA A 66 15.63 -1.13 -3.40
C ALA A 66 16.96 -0.43 -3.16
N GLY A 67 17.53 0.14 -4.22
CA GLY A 67 18.78 0.91 -4.17
C GLY A 67 18.81 1.96 -5.27
N GLU A 68 19.98 2.52 -5.54
CA GLU A 68 20.14 3.59 -6.54
C GLU A 68 19.77 3.15 -7.97
N GLY A 69 19.83 1.85 -8.27
CA GLY A 69 19.41 1.30 -9.57
C GLY A 69 17.92 1.12 -9.74
N GLY A 70 17.12 1.27 -8.67
CA GLY A 70 15.69 0.96 -8.65
C GLY A 70 15.36 -0.14 -7.64
N ALA A 71 14.13 -0.67 -7.77
CA ALA A 71 13.58 -1.68 -6.88
C ALA A 71 13.16 -2.93 -7.63
N VAL A 72 13.41 -4.10 -7.05
CA VAL A 72 13.06 -5.40 -7.61
C VAL A 72 12.34 -6.24 -6.56
N LEU A 73 11.21 -6.83 -6.93
CA LEU A 73 10.57 -7.88 -6.14
C LEU A 73 11.40 -9.16 -6.25
N LEU A 74 12.03 -9.54 -5.16
CA LEU A 74 12.91 -10.71 -5.10
C LEU A 74 12.13 -11.99 -4.84
N ARG A 75 11.19 -11.93 -3.88
CA ARG A 75 10.50 -13.12 -3.40
C ARG A 75 9.15 -12.78 -2.80
N VAL A 76 8.20 -13.69 -2.96
CA VAL A 76 6.93 -13.70 -2.25
C VAL A 76 6.82 -15.05 -1.54
N VAL A 77 6.61 -15.03 -0.22
CA VAL A 77 6.63 -16.24 0.61
C VAL A 77 5.27 -16.44 1.24
N ASP A 78 4.64 -17.57 0.95
CA ASP A 78 3.43 -18.02 1.65
C ASP A 78 3.79 -18.42 3.09
N VAL A 79 3.12 -17.80 4.07
CA VAL A 79 3.32 -18.05 5.50
C VAL A 79 2.07 -18.62 6.18
N GLN A 80 1.06 -19.06 5.43
CA GLN A 80 -0.20 -19.61 5.97
C GLN A 80 0.01 -20.72 7.01
N HIS A 81 1.01 -21.56 6.80
CA HIS A 81 1.36 -22.67 7.70
C HIS A 81 2.62 -22.42 8.53
N ARG A 82 3.16 -21.21 8.50
CA ARG A 82 4.37 -20.84 9.24
C ARG A 82 4.00 -19.99 10.45
N LYS A 83 4.54 -20.34 11.61
CA LYS A 83 4.43 -19.46 12.78
C LYS A 83 5.24 -18.19 12.53
N ALA A 84 4.60 -17.03 12.60
CA ALA A 84 5.23 -15.70 12.50
C ALA A 84 6.05 -15.36 13.75
N THR A 85 7.02 -16.22 14.10
CA THR A 85 7.96 -15.99 15.20
C THR A 85 9.13 -15.13 14.73
N ALA A 86 9.74 -14.40 15.67
CA ALA A 86 10.93 -13.59 15.38
C ALA A 86 12.08 -14.43 14.79
N THR A 87 12.25 -15.67 15.27
CA THR A 87 13.27 -16.60 14.75
C THR A 87 12.97 -17.03 13.32
N ALA A 88 11.71 -17.34 12.99
CA ALA A 88 11.33 -17.71 11.63
C ALA A 88 11.52 -16.55 10.65
N ILE A 89 11.16 -15.33 11.07
CA ILE A 89 11.36 -14.12 10.27
C ILE A 89 12.85 -13.83 10.06
N ALA A 90 13.67 -13.92 11.12
CA ALA A 90 15.11 -13.70 11.01
C ALA A 90 15.79 -14.71 10.07
N LYS A 91 15.39 -16.00 10.13
CA LYS A 91 15.85 -17.01 9.17
C LYS A 91 15.47 -16.67 7.74
N LEU A 92 14.23 -16.25 7.52
CA LEU A 92 13.74 -15.88 6.19
C LEU A 92 14.47 -14.66 5.61
N TRP A 93 14.76 -13.65 6.44
CA TRP A 93 15.58 -12.50 6.04
C TRP A 93 16.97 -12.96 5.62
N GLU A 94 17.63 -13.77 6.44
CA GLU A 94 18.97 -14.28 6.13
C GLU A 94 19.01 -15.12 4.86
N GLU A 95 18.02 -15.99 4.62
CA GLU A 95 17.89 -16.76 3.37
C GLU A 95 17.87 -15.84 2.16
N VAL A 96 17.02 -14.81 2.17
CA VAL A 96 16.88 -13.87 1.05
C VAL A 96 18.15 -13.02 0.88
N ILE A 97 18.77 -12.58 1.97
CA ILE A 97 20.03 -11.82 1.93
C ILE A 97 21.15 -12.65 1.30
N ARG A 98 21.26 -13.93 1.66
CA ARG A 98 22.27 -14.82 1.09
C ARG A 98 22.00 -15.11 -0.39
N GLU A 99 20.73 -15.25 -0.78
CA GLU A 99 20.31 -15.46 -2.17
C GLU A 99 20.72 -14.31 -3.10
N ILE A 100 20.54 -13.06 -2.66
CA ILE A 100 20.94 -11.89 -3.46
C ILE A 100 22.41 -11.53 -3.35
N GLY A 101 23.08 -11.99 -2.29
CA GLY A 101 24.46 -11.67 -1.94
C GLY A 101 24.52 -10.70 -0.76
N VAL A 102 25.20 -11.12 0.32
CA VAL A 102 25.26 -10.37 1.59
C VAL A 102 25.84 -8.98 1.40
N HIS A 103 26.87 -8.85 0.55
CA HIS A 103 27.54 -7.58 0.25
C HIS A 103 26.63 -6.56 -0.45
N ARG A 104 25.53 -6.99 -1.05
CA ARG A 104 24.56 -6.12 -1.71
C ARG A 104 23.53 -5.52 -0.75
N VAL A 105 23.53 -5.89 0.53
CA VAL A 105 22.50 -5.47 1.49
C VAL A 105 23.09 -4.56 2.56
N ASN A 106 22.68 -3.30 2.55
CA ASN A 106 23.11 -2.30 3.52
C ASN A 106 22.21 -2.31 4.77
N ALA A 107 20.91 -2.52 4.57
CA ALA A 107 19.92 -2.47 5.64
C ALA A 107 18.68 -3.29 5.33
N ILE A 108 17.89 -3.56 6.36
CA ILE A 108 16.55 -4.15 6.28
C ILE A 108 15.54 -3.12 6.76
N CYS A 109 14.47 -2.90 6.00
CA CYS A 109 13.39 -1.97 6.35
C CYS A 109 12.06 -2.70 6.47
N THR A 110 11.41 -2.60 7.63
CA THR A 110 10.09 -3.22 7.90
C THR A 110 9.20 -2.28 8.69
N ASP A 111 7.93 -2.63 8.90
CA ASP A 111 7.11 -1.93 9.89
C ASP A 111 7.73 -1.99 11.32
N ASN A 112 7.21 -1.17 12.23
CA ASN A 112 7.74 -1.05 13.59
C ASN A 112 7.20 -2.14 14.54
N ALA A 113 6.80 -3.30 14.02
CA ALA A 113 6.23 -4.37 14.83
C ALA A 113 7.24 -5.00 15.79
N GLY A 114 6.77 -5.40 16.98
CA GLY A 114 7.62 -6.01 18.00
C GLY A 114 8.31 -7.31 17.55
N VAL A 115 7.69 -8.06 16.63
CA VAL A 115 8.28 -9.27 16.07
C VAL A 115 9.50 -8.96 15.19
N ASN A 116 9.44 -7.89 14.39
CA ASN A 116 10.52 -7.46 13.51
C ASN A 116 11.70 -6.91 14.32
N LYS A 117 11.44 -6.16 15.40
CA LYS A 117 12.48 -5.74 16.36
C LYS A 117 13.23 -6.94 16.95
N ARG A 118 12.51 -8.00 17.32
CA ARG A 118 13.13 -9.22 17.85
C ARG A 118 13.91 -9.97 16.76
N ALA A 119 13.39 -10.06 15.54
CA ALA A 119 14.08 -10.67 14.42
C ALA A 119 15.40 -9.95 14.10
N ALA A 120 15.39 -8.61 14.08
CA ALA A 120 16.59 -7.80 13.91
C ALA A 120 17.66 -8.07 14.99
N ARG A 121 17.27 -8.18 16.27
CA ARG A 121 18.20 -8.55 17.35
C ARG A 121 18.78 -9.95 17.20
N ILE A 122 18.02 -10.88 16.64
CA ILE A 122 18.51 -12.23 16.34
C ILE A 122 19.54 -12.16 15.21
N LEU A 123 19.26 -11.39 14.15
CA LEU A 123 20.17 -11.22 13.02
C LEU A 123 21.50 -10.57 13.44
N ALA A 124 21.44 -9.53 14.28
CA ALA A 124 22.61 -8.86 14.84
C ALA A 124 23.49 -9.73 15.75
N ARG A 125 23.03 -10.93 16.13
CA ARG A 125 23.76 -11.92 16.93
C ARG A 125 24.20 -13.14 16.13
N ARG A 126 24.05 -13.12 14.79
CA ARG A 126 24.58 -14.18 13.94
C ARG A 126 26.10 -14.22 14.02
N SER A 127 26.64 -15.43 13.89
CA SER A 127 28.10 -15.67 13.89
C SER A 127 28.77 -15.10 12.65
N ASP A 128 28.03 -14.98 11.55
CA ASP A 128 28.48 -14.35 10.30
C ASP A 128 28.50 -12.82 10.48
N PRO A 129 29.68 -12.18 10.53
CA PRO A 129 29.80 -10.75 10.78
C PRO A 129 29.21 -9.90 9.66
N ASP A 130 29.20 -10.39 8.42
CA ASP A 130 28.65 -9.67 7.27
C ASP A 130 27.12 -9.62 7.31
N ILE A 131 26.49 -10.63 7.91
CA ILE A 131 25.05 -10.60 8.23
C ILE A 131 24.79 -9.76 9.48
N ALA A 132 25.60 -9.92 10.53
CA ALA A 132 25.36 -9.25 11.81
C ALA A 132 25.50 -7.73 11.73
N LYS A 133 26.31 -7.20 10.80
CA LYS A 133 26.46 -5.76 10.56
C LYS A 133 25.28 -5.11 9.83
N ILE A 134 24.38 -5.89 9.22
CA ILE A 134 23.24 -5.35 8.47
C ILE A 134 22.27 -4.70 9.44
N SER A 135 22.06 -3.38 9.26
CA SER A 135 21.20 -2.60 10.15
C SER A 135 19.72 -2.83 9.86
N TRP A 136 18.89 -2.86 10.89
CA TRP A 136 17.44 -2.84 10.75
C TRP A 136 16.90 -1.42 10.99
N LEU A 137 16.06 -0.95 10.08
CA LEU A 137 15.43 0.37 10.10
C LEU A 137 13.92 0.21 10.19
N PRO A 138 13.22 0.90 11.10
CA PRO A 138 11.77 0.94 11.07
C PRO A 138 11.30 1.82 9.89
N CYS A 139 10.24 1.38 9.23
CA CYS A 139 9.63 2.11 8.12
C CYS A 139 9.19 3.49 8.58
N ALA A 140 9.68 4.53 7.89
CA ALA A 140 9.39 5.92 8.22
C ALA A 140 7.88 6.21 8.16
N ALA A 141 7.21 5.76 7.10
CA ALA A 141 5.77 5.94 6.94
C ALA A 141 4.99 5.29 8.10
N HIS A 142 5.34 4.07 8.48
CA HIS A 142 4.68 3.41 9.61
C HIS A 142 4.98 4.14 10.93
N THR A 143 6.24 4.52 11.16
CA THR A 143 6.68 5.22 12.37
C THR A 143 5.98 6.56 12.53
N LEU A 144 5.86 7.35 11.46
CA LEU A 144 5.13 8.62 11.45
C LEU A 144 3.61 8.43 11.59
N SER A 145 3.06 7.29 11.17
CA SER A 145 1.62 7.02 11.31
C SER A 145 1.18 6.89 12.77
N LEU A 146 2.05 6.40 13.66
CA LEU A 146 1.74 6.15 15.06
C LEU A 146 1.41 7.43 15.85
N PRO A 147 2.26 8.48 15.87
CA PRO A 147 1.93 9.73 16.55
C PRO A 147 0.70 10.40 15.92
N MET A 148 0.54 10.35 14.59
CA MET A 148 -0.65 10.89 13.92
C MET A 148 -1.95 10.19 14.36
N LYS A 149 -1.92 8.86 14.52
CA LYS A 149 -3.04 8.10 15.10
C LYS A 149 -3.29 8.51 16.56
N GLY A 150 -2.22 8.74 17.33
CA GLY A 150 -2.31 9.26 18.69
C GLY A 150 -3.03 10.61 18.76
N ILE A 151 -2.64 11.57 17.90
CA ILE A 151 -3.30 12.88 17.80
C ILE A 151 -4.77 12.74 17.42
N ALA A 152 -5.07 11.89 16.43
CA ALA A 152 -6.45 11.64 15.98
C ALA A 152 -7.36 11.04 17.09
N ASN A 153 -6.76 10.40 18.10
CA ASN A 153 -7.45 9.77 19.22
C ASN A 153 -7.57 10.68 20.46
N LEU A 154 -6.95 11.87 20.47
CA LEU A 154 -7.15 12.84 21.54
C LEU A 154 -8.64 13.21 21.63
N GLN A 155 -9.19 13.33 22.84
CA GLN A 155 -10.64 13.58 23.03
C GLN A 155 -11.14 14.82 22.27
N SER A 156 -10.33 15.88 22.23
CA SER A 156 -10.61 17.11 21.48
C SER A 156 -10.70 16.90 19.96
N VAL A 157 -9.96 15.93 19.42
CA VAL A 157 -9.85 15.66 17.97
C VAL A 157 -10.76 14.51 17.53
N ALA A 158 -10.94 13.49 18.36
CA ALA A 158 -11.64 12.25 18.03
C ALA A 158 -13.08 12.49 17.57
N ASN A 159 -13.79 13.43 18.20
CA ASN A 159 -15.15 13.81 17.81
C ASN A 159 -15.20 14.43 16.40
N HIS A 160 -14.22 15.26 16.06
CA HIS A 160 -14.10 15.86 14.72
C HIS A 160 -13.79 14.78 13.67
N VAL A 161 -12.86 13.87 13.96
CA VAL A 161 -12.55 12.72 13.10
C VAL A 161 -13.78 11.85 12.87
N LYS A 162 -14.58 11.57 13.91
CA LYS A 162 -15.80 10.76 13.80
C LYS A 162 -16.84 11.42 12.90
N ARG A 163 -17.09 12.72 13.08
CA ARG A 163 -18.01 13.50 12.24
C ARG A 163 -17.54 13.56 10.79
N ALA A 164 -16.26 13.84 10.56
CA ALA A 164 -15.64 13.83 9.24
C ALA A 164 -15.81 12.47 8.53
N LYS A 165 -15.53 11.35 9.21
CA LYS A 165 -15.77 10.00 8.67
C LYS A 165 -17.23 9.78 8.27
N MET A 166 -18.18 10.28 9.07
CA MET A 166 -19.60 10.18 8.76
C MET A 166 -19.96 10.99 7.50
N MET A 167 -19.48 12.22 7.39
CA MET A 167 -19.70 13.07 6.23
C MET A 167 -19.13 12.45 4.95
N VAL A 168 -17.88 11.97 4.99
CA VAL A 168 -17.25 11.35 3.82
C VAL A 168 -17.98 10.08 3.41
N ARG A 169 -18.40 9.27 4.38
CA ARG A 169 -19.21 8.07 4.11
C ARG A 169 -20.53 8.43 3.44
N PHE A 170 -21.23 9.45 3.95
CA PHE A 170 -22.46 9.93 3.33
C PHE A 170 -22.21 10.40 1.89
N ILE A 171 -21.19 11.24 1.67
CA ILE A 171 -20.87 11.76 0.33
C ILE A 171 -20.58 10.62 -0.65
N LYS A 172 -19.77 9.63 -0.24
CA LYS A 172 -19.37 8.52 -1.10
C LYS A 172 -20.49 7.51 -1.38
N ASN A 173 -21.47 7.39 -0.49
CA ASN A 173 -22.53 6.39 -0.62
C ASN A 173 -23.73 6.86 -1.45
N HIS A 174 -23.84 8.16 -1.79
CA HIS A 174 -24.96 8.67 -2.59
C HIS A 174 -24.47 9.32 -3.89
N HIS A 175 -24.98 8.84 -5.03
CA HIS A 175 -24.58 9.32 -6.36
C HIS A 175 -24.74 10.85 -6.53
N ARG A 176 -25.82 11.43 -6.00
CA ARG A 176 -26.08 12.89 -6.03
C ARG A 176 -25.02 13.68 -5.27
N THR A 177 -24.59 13.20 -4.11
CA THR A 177 -23.60 13.90 -3.28
C THR A 177 -22.19 13.74 -3.82
N VAL A 178 -21.86 12.58 -4.43
CA VAL A 178 -20.60 12.42 -5.20
C VAL A 178 -20.55 13.42 -6.36
N ALA A 179 -21.62 13.53 -7.14
CA ALA A 179 -21.69 14.46 -8.27
C ALA A 179 -21.59 15.93 -7.81
N LEU A 180 -22.24 16.27 -6.69
CA LEU A 180 -22.13 17.60 -6.08
C LEU A 180 -20.69 17.89 -5.63
N TYR A 181 -20.06 16.93 -4.96
CA TYR A 181 -18.68 17.05 -4.48
C TYR A 181 -17.71 17.23 -5.65
N ALA A 182 -17.80 16.41 -6.70
CA ALA A 182 -16.96 16.51 -7.89
C ALA A 182 -17.06 17.89 -8.57
N ARG A 183 -18.26 18.51 -8.58
CA ARG A 183 -18.48 19.86 -9.11
C ARG A 183 -17.98 20.99 -8.22
N CYS A 184 -17.68 20.71 -6.96
CA CYS A 184 -17.25 21.70 -5.96
C CYS A 184 -15.79 21.53 -5.53
N SER A 185 -15.17 20.41 -5.88
CA SER A 185 -13.78 20.15 -5.56
C SER A 185 -12.89 21.13 -6.31
N LEU A 186 -11.97 21.76 -5.60
CA LEU A 186 -11.06 22.77 -6.17
C LEU A 186 -9.95 22.12 -6.99
N GLU A 187 -9.72 20.83 -6.82
CA GLU A 187 -8.77 20.04 -7.59
C GLU A 187 -9.52 18.93 -8.32
N GLU A 188 -9.66 19.04 -9.64
CA GLU A 188 -10.43 18.11 -10.50
C GLU A 188 -10.01 16.63 -10.35
N THR A 189 -8.85 16.36 -9.75
CA THR A 189 -8.27 15.01 -9.60
C THR A 189 -8.31 14.44 -8.18
N LYS A 190 -8.63 15.22 -7.12
CA LYS A 190 -8.60 14.72 -5.73
C LYS A 190 -9.99 14.35 -5.20
N THR A 191 -10.30 13.05 -5.20
CA THR A 191 -11.53 12.52 -4.60
C THR A 191 -11.45 12.39 -3.08
N LEU A 192 -12.59 12.37 -2.37
CA LEU A 192 -12.57 12.08 -0.92
C LEU A 192 -12.04 10.67 -0.62
N ILE A 193 -11.12 10.60 0.32
CA ILE A 193 -10.52 9.36 0.81
C ILE A 193 -11.20 8.96 2.11
N MET A 194 -11.60 7.69 2.21
CA MET A 194 -11.94 7.11 3.51
C MET A 194 -10.66 6.69 4.22
N PRO A 195 -10.50 6.96 5.53
CA PRO A 195 -9.35 6.50 6.28
C PRO A 195 -9.27 4.99 6.24
N THR A 196 -8.11 4.45 5.92
CA THR A 196 -7.81 3.02 6.01
C THR A 196 -6.68 2.80 7.00
N GLU A 197 -6.70 1.68 7.71
CA GLU A 197 -5.66 1.36 8.71
C GLU A 197 -4.28 1.17 8.08
N VAL A 198 -4.27 0.78 6.81
CA VAL A 198 -3.11 0.34 6.03
C VAL A 198 -2.40 1.47 5.29
N ARG A 199 -3.04 2.64 5.12
CA ARG A 199 -2.43 3.79 4.43
C ARG A 199 -1.95 4.83 5.43
N PHE A 200 -0.69 5.25 5.26
CA PHE A 200 -0.09 6.33 6.02
C PHE A 200 -0.97 7.59 6.00
N ALA A 201 -1.11 8.23 7.17
CA ALA A 201 -1.80 9.51 7.32
C ALA A 201 -3.23 9.58 6.77
N SER A 202 -3.92 8.45 6.57
CA SER A 202 -5.22 8.40 5.87
C SER A 202 -6.32 9.24 6.55
N THR A 203 -6.33 9.30 7.88
CA THR A 203 -7.22 10.19 8.65
C THR A 203 -6.91 11.67 8.37
N TYR A 204 -5.64 12.04 8.31
CA TYR A 204 -5.23 13.41 8.04
C TYR A 204 -5.57 13.81 6.60
N GLN A 205 -5.26 12.97 5.62
CA GLN A 205 -5.62 13.20 4.20
C GLN A 205 -7.13 13.37 4.01
N MET A 206 -7.95 12.60 4.74
CA MET A 206 -9.41 12.77 4.73
C MET A 206 -9.80 14.16 5.24
N LEU A 207 -9.26 14.58 6.38
CA LEU A 207 -9.57 15.88 6.99
C LEU A 207 -9.11 17.05 6.13
N GLU A 208 -7.91 16.97 5.57
CA GLU A 208 -7.34 17.98 4.67
C GLU A 208 -8.22 18.16 3.42
N ARG A 209 -8.60 17.05 2.75
CA ARG A 209 -9.49 17.13 1.57
C ARG A 209 -10.87 17.69 1.91
N LEU A 210 -11.44 17.30 3.05
CA LEU A 210 -12.69 17.88 3.54
C LEU A 210 -12.56 19.37 3.86
N GLN A 211 -11.42 19.83 4.37
CA GLN A 211 -11.20 21.24 4.70
C GLN A 211 -11.06 22.09 3.43
N ILE A 212 -10.26 21.64 2.46
CA ILE A 212 -10.05 22.31 1.18
C ILE A 212 -11.38 22.46 0.42
N ASP A 213 -12.11 21.36 0.26
CA ASP A 213 -13.35 21.37 -0.52
C ASP A 213 -14.57 21.83 0.30
N GLY A 214 -14.48 21.78 1.63
CA GLY A 214 -15.55 22.17 2.56
C GLY A 214 -15.94 23.64 2.44
N GLY A 215 -14.97 24.54 2.23
CA GLY A 215 -15.24 25.96 2.03
C GLY A 215 -16.09 26.24 0.78
N SER A 216 -15.80 25.54 -0.31
CA SER A 216 -16.55 25.65 -1.58
C SER A 216 -17.93 24.98 -1.50
N LEU A 217 -18.01 23.81 -0.86
CA LEU A 217 -19.26 23.09 -0.60
C LEU A 217 -20.24 23.93 0.25
N MET A 218 -19.77 24.52 1.34
CA MET A 218 -20.62 25.32 2.23
C MET A 218 -21.15 26.60 1.57
N LYS A 219 -20.32 27.29 0.78
CA LYS A 219 -20.73 28.47 0.00
C LYS A 219 -21.82 28.15 -1.03
N ARG A 220 -21.81 26.95 -1.60
CA ARG A 220 -22.79 26.54 -2.61
C ARG A 220 -24.06 25.96 -2.00
N TRP A 221 -23.94 25.26 -0.86
CA TRP A 221 -25.07 24.79 -0.07
C TRP A 221 -25.93 25.95 0.45
N THR A 222 -25.29 26.99 0.98
CA THR A 222 -25.96 28.21 1.45
C THR A 222 -26.61 29.00 0.31
N LYS A 223 -25.99 29.04 -0.88
CA LYS A 223 -26.62 29.61 -2.09
C LYS A 223 -27.77 28.77 -2.66
N GLY A 224 -27.81 27.46 -2.40
CA GLY A 224 -28.87 26.55 -2.85
C GLY A 224 -30.08 26.48 -1.93
N GLY A 225 -29.97 26.88 -0.66
CA GLY A 225 -31.05 26.88 0.33
C GLY A 225 -32.06 28.04 0.22
N GLY A 226 -31.88 28.95 -0.74
CA GLY A 226 -32.73 30.13 -0.95
C GLY A 226 -33.97 29.93 -1.83
N LYS A 227 -34.32 28.70 -2.22
CA LYS A 227 -35.64 28.43 -2.80
C LYS A 227 -36.57 27.93 -1.71
N SER A 228 -37.23 28.90 -1.09
CA SER A 228 -38.37 28.74 -0.20
C SER A 228 -39.35 27.68 -0.71
N ILE A 229 -39.74 26.78 0.19
CA ILE A 229 -41.00 26.04 0.12
C ILE A 229 -42.10 27.11 0.20
N GLY A 230 -42.51 27.62 -0.96
CA GLY A 230 -43.63 28.53 -1.11
C GLY A 230 -44.89 27.71 -1.34
N ALA A 231 -45.88 27.95 -0.49
CA ALA A 231 -47.21 27.38 -0.52
C ALA A 231 -47.81 27.31 -1.94
N GLN A 232 -48.43 26.17 -2.27
CA GLN A 232 -49.55 26.15 -3.19
C GLN A 232 -50.78 25.73 -2.40
N GLY A 233 -51.52 26.74 -1.95
CA GLY A 233 -52.94 26.61 -1.70
C GLY A 233 -53.68 26.99 -2.99
N SER A 234 -54.48 26.06 -3.48
CA SER A 234 -55.76 26.26 -4.17
C SER A 234 -56.43 24.89 -4.24
#